data_AF-A0AAJ5NGY1-F1
#
_entry.id   AF-A0AAJ5NGY1-F1
#
_cell.length_a   1.000
_cell.length_b   1.000
_cell.length_c   1.000
_cell.angle_alpha   90.00
_cell.angle_beta   90.00
_cell.angle_gamma   90.00
#
_symmetry.space_group_name_H-M   'P 1'
#
loop_
_entity.id
_entity.type
_entity.pdbx_description
1 polymer ?
#
loop_
_entity_poly.entity_id
_entity_poly.type
_entity_poly.pdbx_seq_one_letter_code
_entity_poly.pdbx_strand_id
1 'polypeptide(L)'
;MHNPDFKPIEFDRFRNEAGSNAFTLSPQNWIKKTNAIGIVSKSGRYGGTFTHTDIAMEFALWISPEFKLYIIQDYKRLKSDAIKEYLLRDLTN
;
A
#
# COMPACT_ATOMS: atom_id res chain seq x y z
N MET A 1 -2.02 9.97 4.02
CA MET A 1 -1.69 10.40 2.65
C MET A 1 -2.92 11.02 2.01
N HIS A 2 -2.89 12.29 1.57
CA HIS A 2 -4.05 13.00 1.02
C HIS A 2 -3.70 13.55 -0.36
N ASN A 3 -4.51 13.23 -1.39
CA ASN A 3 -4.25 13.58 -2.79
C ASN A 3 -5.42 14.38 -3.38
N PRO A 4 -5.53 15.69 -3.09
CA PRO A 4 -6.66 16.50 -3.53
C PRO A 4 -6.72 16.70 -5.05
N ASP A 5 -5.56 16.66 -5.73
CA ASP A 5 -5.46 16.87 -7.17
C ASP A 5 -5.61 15.59 -7.99
N PHE A 6 -6.01 14.48 -7.36
CA PHE A 6 -6.27 13.22 -8.04
C PHE A 6 -7.39 13.36 -9.07
N LYS A 7 -7.25 12.72 -10.23
CA LYS A 7 -8.22 12.78 -11.32
C LYS A 7 -9.07 11.50 -11.39
N PRO A 8 -10.22 11.43 -10.70
CA PRO A 8 -11.04 10.23 -10.64
C PRO A 8 -11.62 9.82 -12.01
N ILE A 9 -11.92 10.77 -12.88
CA ILE A 9 -12.45 10.47 -14.23
C ILE A 9 -11.44 9.68 -15.07
N GLU A 10 -10.15 10.03 -14.99
CA GLU A 10 -9.09 9.30 -15.70
C GLU A 10 -8.90 7.91 -15.10
N PHE A 11 -9.02 7.79 -13.77
CA PHE A 11 -9.00 6.51 -13.08
C PHE A 11 -10.14 5.58 -13.53
N ASP A 12 -11.36 6.09 -13.60
CA ASP A 12 -12.53 5.28 -13.98
C ASP A 12 -12.39 4.70 -15.38
N ARG A 13 -11.79 5.46 -16.31
CA ARG A 13 -11.45 4.95 -17.65
C ARG A 13 -10.49 3.77 -17.57
N PHE A 14 -9.39 3.90 -16.84
CA PHE A 14 -8.45 2.78 -16.66
C PHE A 14 -9.10 1.58 -15.99
N ARG A 15 -9.97 1.81 -15.01
CA ARG A 15 -10.68 0.74 -14.32
C ARG A 15 -11.63 -0.02 -15.25
N ASN A 16 -12.31 0.68 -16.16
CA ASN A 16 -13.21 0.07 -17.14
C ASN A 16 -12.46 -0.70 -18.22
N GLU A 17 -11.25 -0.25 -18.59
CA GLU A 17 -10.39 -0.93 -19.57
C GLU A 17 -9.59 -2.09 -18.93
N ALA A 18 -9.32 -2.02 -17.63
CA ALA A 18 -8.61 -3.05 -16.87
C ALA A 18 -9.37 -4.38 -16.91
N GLY A 19 -8.80 -5.35 -17.61
CA GLY A 19 -9.42 -6.67 -17.86
C GLY A 19 -9.53 -7.01 -19.34
N SER A 20 -9.38 -6.02 -20.23
CA SER A 20 -9.14 -6.28 -21.65
C SER A 20 -7.74 -6.86 -21.87
N ASN A 21 -7.64 -7.89 -22.74
CA ASN A 21 -6.35 -8.50 -23.11
C ASN A 21 -5.39 -7.52 -23.80
N ALA A 22 -5.90 -6.42 -24.35
CA ALA A 22 -5.08 -5.40 -25.01
C ALA A 22 -4.70 -4.24 -24.09
N PHE A 23 -5.25 -4.17 -22.88
CA PHE A 23 -5.01 -3.05 -21.99
C PHE A 23 -3.64 -3.17 -21.33
N THR A 24 -2.82 -2.13 -21.50
CA THR A 24 -1.53 -1.99 -20.82
C THR A 24 -1.41 -0.60 -20.22
N LEU A 25 -0.98 -0.54 -18.97
CA LEU A 25 -0.80 0.72 -18.25
C LEU A 25 0.52 0.69 -17.49
N SER A 26 1.45 1.56 -17.89
CA SER A 26 2.70 1.73 -17.15
C SER A 26 2.46 2.57 -15.88
N PRO A 27 3.24 2.35 -14.80
CA PRO A 27 3.16 3.17 -13.59
C PRO A 27 3.36 4.67 -13.87
N GLN A 28 4.26 5.02 -14.79
CA GLN A 28 4.48 6.41 -15.20
C GLN A 28 3.24 7.03 -15.86
N ASN A 29 2.55 6.28 -16.72
CA ASN A 29 1.31 6.75 -17.34
C ASN A 29 0.19 6.90 -16.31
N TRP A 30 0.05 5.95 -15.39
CA TRP A 30 -0.89 6.07 -14.26
C TRP A 30 -0.65 7.35 -13.47
N ILE A 31 0.59 7.61 -13.03
CA ILE A 31 0.94 8.81 -12.26
C ILE A 31 0.60 10.07 -13.05
N LYS A 32 1.03 10.16 -14.31
CA LYS A 32 0.82 11.34 -15.17
C LYS A 32 -0.65 11.62 -15.44
N LYS A 33 -1.47 10.58 -15.62
CA LYS A 33 -2.88 10.70 -15.99
C LYS A 33 -3.78 10.96 -14.79
N THR A 34 -3.47 10.33 -13.65
CA THR A 34 -4.31 10.43 -12.44
C THR A 34 -3.82 11.44 -11.42
N ASN A 35 -2.62 12.01 -11.59
CA ASN A 35 -1.91 12.78 -10.55
C ASN A 35 -1.70 11.98 -9.25
N ALA A 36 -1.46 10.67 -9.35
CA ALA A 36 -1.19 9.86 -8.15
C ALA A 36 0.14 10.27 -7.49
N ILE A 37 0.08 10.67 -6.22
CA ILE A 37 1.27 11.01 -5.41
C ILE A 37 1.84 9.82 -4.62
N GLY A 38 1.19 8.66 -4.68
CA GLY A 38 1.53 7.44 -3.92
C GLY A 38 2.62 6.59 -4.52
N ILE A 39 2.93 6.81 -5.79
CA ILE A 39 3.84 6.00 -6.57
C ILE A 39 4.77 6.94 -7.31
N VAL A 40 6.05 6.60 -7.33
CA VAL A 40 7.09 7.30 -8.09
C VAL A 40 7.75 6.30 -9.00
N SER A 41 7.78 6.56 -10.31
CA SER A 41 8.39 5.66 -11.28
C SER A 41 9.42 6.38 -12.12
N LYS A 42 10.67 5.93 -12.04
CA LYS A 42 11.82 6.50 -12.74
C LYS A 42 12.40 5.49 -13.72
N SER A 43 12.72 5.94 -14.93
CA SER A 43 13.40 5.11 -15.94
C SER A 43 14.92 5.18 -15.79
N GLY A 44 15.65 4.19 -16.31
CA GLY A 44 17.12 4.18 -16.38
C GLY A 44 17.80 3.17 -15.45
N ARG A 45 19.15 3.14 -15.47
CA ARG A 45 19.99 2.16 -14.76
C ARG A 45 19.81 2.13 -13.24
N TYR A 46 19.39 3.26 -12.66
CA TYR A 46 19.04 3.41 -11.24
C TYR A 46 17.57 3.80 -11.07
N GLY A 47 16.76 3.46 -12.08
CA GLY A 47 15.33 3.64 -12.07
C GLY A 47 14.64 2.55 -11.22
N GLY A 48 13.31 2.59 -11.25
CA GLY A 48 12.46 1.70 -10.48
C GLY A 48 11.10 2.34 -10.21
N THR A 49 10.18 1.53 -9.72
CA THR A 49 8.90 2.02 -9.20
C THR A 49 8.92 1.87 -7.68
N PHE A 50 8.75 3.01 -7.01
CA PHE A 50 8.81 3.16 -5.57
C PHE A 50 7.45 3.66 -5.08
N THR A 51 7.10 3.37 -3.84
CA THR A 51 5.81 3.77 -3.28
C THR A 51 5.95 4.04 -1.77
N HIS A 52 4.99 4.77 -1.21
CA HIS A 52 4.91 4.97 0.23
C HIS A 52 4.83 3.63 0.97
N THR A 53 5.46 3.51 2.14
CA THR A 53 5.60 2.25 2.86
C THR A 53 4.27 1.53 3.06
N ASP A 54 3.21 2.25 3.42
CA ASP A 54 1.88 1.66 3.62
C ASP A 54 1.31 1.03 2.33
N ILE A 55 1.50 1.69 1.18
CA ILE A 55 1.03 1.18 -0.11
C ILE A 55 1.87 -0.04 -0.53
N ALA A 56 3.19 0.00 -0.30
CA ALA A 56 4.06 -1.15 -0.52
C ALA A 56 3.64 -2.34 0.35
N MET A 57 3.33 -2.09 1.63
CA MET A 57 2.88 -3.11 2.57
C MET A 57 1.56 -3.73 2.11
N GLU A 58 0.55 -2.92 1.78
CA GLU A 58 -0.73 -3.44 1.26
C GLU A 58 -0.54 -4.31 0.01
N PHE A 59 0.34 -3.91 -0.91
CA PHE A 59 0.65 -4.71 -2.09
C PHE A 59 1.35 -6.04 -1.74
N ALA A 60 2.31 -6.01 -0.82
CA ALA A 60 2.98 -7.22 -0.33
C ALA A 60 2.01 -8.18 0.38
N LEU A 61 1.07 -7.63 1.18
CA LEU A 61 0.01 -8.38 1.85
C LEU A 61 -0.95 -9.03 0.87
N TRP A 62 -1.24 -8.39 -0.25
CA TRP A 62 -2.09 -8.96 -1.30
C TRP A 62 -1.41 -10.10 -2.05
N ILE A 63 -0.11 -9.98 -2.31
CA ILE A 63 0.67 -10.97 -3.06
C ILE A 63 0.94 -12.24 -2.24
N SER A 64 1.29 -12.11 -0.95
CA SER A 64 1.66 -13.25 -0.10
C SER A 64 0.69 -13.42 1.07
N PRO A 65 -0.14 -14.47 1.04
CA PRO A 65 -0.97 -14.87 2.18
C PRO A 65 -0.15 -15.16 3.44
N GLU A 66 1.06 -15.70 3.30
CA GLU A 66 1.98 -16.00 4.41
C GLU A 66 2.46 -14.71 5.08
N PHE A 67 2.91 -13.73 4.28
CA PHE A 67 3.31 -12.42 4.79
C PHE A 67 2.15 -11.74 5.51
N LYS A 68 0.94 -11.83 4.95
CA LYS A 68 -0.28 -11.32 5.59
C LYS A 68 -0.57 -11.99 6.93
N LEU A 69 -0.46 -13.31 7.00
CA LEU A 69 -0.67 -14.05 8.25
C LEU A 69 0.35 -13.65 9.31
N TYR A 70 1.62 -13.50 8.92
CA TYR A 70 2.70 -13.08 9.80
C TYR A 70 2.40 -11.71 10.45
N ILE A 71 2.02 -10.71 9.65
CA ILE A 71 1.66 -9.38 10.16
C ILE A 71 0.46 -9.43 11.11
N ILE A 72 -0.56 -10.24 10.80
CA ILE A 72 -1.73 -10.42 11.68
C ILE A 72 -1.33 -11.04 13.02
N GLN A 73 -0.47 -12.06 13.01
CA GLN A 73 0.01 -12.71 14.22
C GLN A 73 0.86 -11.77 15.07
N ASP A 74 1.76 -11.02 14.44
CA ASP A 74 2.62 -10.08 15.13
C ASP A 74 1.81 -8.95 15.77
N TYR A 75 0.79 -8.43 15.07
CA TYR A 75 -0.14 -7.46 15.65
C TYR A 75 -0.86 -8.00 16.89
N LYS A 76 -1.37 -9.24 16.84
CA LYS A 76 -2.02 -9.89 17.99
C LYS A 76 -1.06 -10.05 19.17
N ARG A 77 0.19 -10.43 18.90
CA ARG A 77 1.24 -10.56 19.91
C ARG A 77 1.53 -9.21 20.57
N LEU A 78 1.77 -8.16 19.78
CA LEU A 78 2.02 -6.80 20.28
C LEU A 78 0.87 -6.27 21.13
N LYS A 79 -0.38 -6.53 20.74
CA LYS A 79 -1.56 -6.16 21.53
C LYS A 79 -1.63 -6.91 22.85
N SER A 80 -1.38 -8.22 22.85
CA SER A 80 -1.32 -9.01 24.09
C SER A 80 -0.24 -8.49 25.03
N ASP A 81 0.95 -8.21 24.51
CA ASP A 81 2.09 -7.76 25.32
C ASP A 81 1.82 -6.37 25.92
N ALA A 82 1.25 -5.44 25.15
CA ALA A 82 0.84 -4.12 25.65
C ALA A 82 -0.23 -4.20 26.76
N ILE A 83 -1.20 -5.12 26.64
CA ILE A 83 -2.24 -5.32 27.68
C ILE A 83 -1.60 -5.88 28.96
N LYS A 84 -0.71 -6.86 28.84
CA LYS A 84 0.00 -7.42 30.00
C LYS A 84 0.81 -6.34 30.71
N GLU A 85 1.53 -5.51 29.96
CA GLU A 85 2.31 -4.40 30.52
C GLU A 85 1.41 -3.39 31.26
N TYR A 86 0.27 -3.04 30.68
CA TYR A 86 -0.71 -2.15 31.31
C TYR A 86 -1.23 -2.72 32.65
N LEU A 87 -1.65 -3.99 32.66
CA LEU A 87 -2.13 -4.66 33.88
C LEU A 87 -1.03 -4.74 34.96
N LEU A 88 0.22 -5.01 34.57
CA LEU A 88 1.33 -5.04 35.51
C LEU A 88 1.57 -3.66 36.15
N ARG A 89 1.48 -2.58 35.36
CA ARG A 89 1.61 -1.21 35.88
C ARG A 89 0.52 -0.86 36.88
N ASP A 90 -0.73 -1.25 36.62
CA ASP A 90 -1.87 -1.00 37.50
C ASP A 90 -1.79 -1.79 38.83
N LEU A 91 -1.12 -2.95 38.84
CA LEU A 91 -0.91 -3.76 40.04
C LEU A 91 0.27 -3.28 40.91
N THR A 92 1.15 -2.45 40.36
CA THR A 92 2.35 -1.94 41.04
C THR A 92 2.23 -0.51 41.56
N ASN A 93 1.11 0.15 41.31
CA ASN A 93 0.75 1.48 41.85
C ASN A 93 -0.31 1.35 42.94
#